data_AF-A0A6B0XVX5-F1
#
_entry.id   AF-A0A6B0XVX5-F1
#
_cell.length_a   1.000
_cell.length_b   1.000
_cell.length_c   1.000
_cell.angle_alpha   90.00
_cell.angle_beta   90.00
_cell.angle_gamma   90.00
#
_symmetry.space_group_name_H-M   'P 1'
#
loop_
_entity.id
_entity.type
_entity.pdbx_description
1 polymer ?
#
loop_
_entity_poly.entity_id
_entity_poly.type
_entity_poly.pdbx_seq_one_letter_code
_entity_poly.pdbx_strand_id
1 'polypeptide(L)'
;MGFAAAKAAVVAALHEGNFEHEVRDALGEKNLLAVGDVDANEVATLVLKTRSQDYGESRHHWDQSVVVHTFQPTVHEERWYIKVYFIEIDRDDRKAMFISVHRAGS
;
A
#
# COMPACT_ATOMS: atom_id res chain seq x y z
N MET A 1 -10.89 8.47 0.87
CA MET A 1 -9.93 9.29 1.65
C MET A 1 -8.91 9.88 0.70
N GLY A 2 -8.47 11.14 0.86
CA GLY A 2 -7.50 11.76 -0.04
C GLY A 2 -6.04 11.46 0.32
N PHE A 3 -5.09 11.83 -0.56
CA PHE A 3 -3.65 11.54 -0.45
C PHE A 3 -3.05 11.66 0.96
N ALA A 4 -3.20 12.79 1.64
CA ALA A 4 -2.58 13.01 2.95
C ALA A 4 -3.14 12.04 4.01
N ALA A 5 -4.44 11.78 3.99
CA ALA A 5 -5.10 10.85 4.91
C ALA A 5 -4.71 9.41 4.60
N ALA A 6 -4.68 9.02 3.32
CA ALA A 6 -4.24 7.68 2.92
C ALA A 6 -2.78 7.44 3.33
N LYS A 7 -1.90 8.40 3.06
CA LYS A 7 -0.48 8.34 3.43
C LYS A 7 -0.29 8.15 4.94
N ALA A 8 -0.97 8.95 5.76
CA ALA A 8 -0.91 8.83 7.22
C ALA A 8 -1.44 7.48 7.71
N ALA A 9 -2.58 7.02 7.16
CA ALA A 9 -3.18 5.75 7.54
C ALA A 9 -2.31 4.53 7.18
N VAL A 10 -1.66 4.52 6.01
CA VAL A 10 -0.74 3.45 5.63
C VAL A 10 0.46 3.39 6.58
N VAL A 11 1.05 4.55 6.88
CA VAL A 11 2.23 4.63 7.77
C VAL A 11 1.88 4.18 9.18
N ALA A 12 0.73 4.59 9.71
CA ALA A 12 0.24 4.13 11.01
C ALA A 12 0.05 2.61 11.04
N ALA A 13 -0.67 2.05 10.06
CA ALA A 13 -0.90 0.61 9.96
C ALA A 13 0.39 -0.21 9.90
N LEU A 14 1.40 0.26 9.16
CA LEU A 14 2.71 -0.39 9.08
C LEU A 14 3.46 -0.37 10.42
N HIS A 15 3.45 0.76 11.13
CA HIS A 15 4.10 0.88 12.44
C HIS A 15 3.41 0.09 13.54
N GLU A 16 2.08 0.00 13.49
CA GLU A 16 1.26 -0.74 14.46
C GLU A 16 1.19 -2.24 14.15
N GLY A 17 1.66 -2.67 12.98
CA GLY A 17 1.50 -4.04 12.49
C GLY A 17 0.06 -4.38 12.12
N ASN A 18 -0.82 -3.39 11.94
CA ASN A 18 -2.22 -3.58 11.56
C ASN A 18 -2.39 -3.62 10.04
N PHE A 19 -1.71 -4.57 9.40
CA PHE A 19 -1.79 -4.78 7.98
C PHE A 19 -1.77 -6.27 7.62
N GLU A 20 -2.35 -6.58 6.47
CA GLU A 20 -2.32 -7.91 5.85
C GLU A 20 -2.09 -7.79 4.34
N HIS A 21 -1.95 -8.93 3.68
CA HIS A 21 -1.71 -9.03 2.24
C HIS A 21 -2.90 -9.70 1.56
N GLU A 22 -3.32 -9.15 0.43
CA GLU A 22 -4.33 -9.83 -0.38
C GLU A 22 -3.68 -11.05 -1.07
N VAL A 23 -4.14 -12.26 -0.73
CA VAL A 23 -3.70 -13.50 -1.37
C VAL A 23 -4.35 -13.59 -2.74
N ARG A 24 -3.54 -13.55 -3.80
CA ARG A 24 -4.00 -13.77 -5.18
C ARG A 24 -3.21 -14.90 -5.81
N ASP A 25 -3.91 -15.94 -6.25
CA ASP A 25 -3.37 -17.21 -6.80
C ASP A 25 -2.39 -17.07 -8.00
N ALA A 26 -2.22 -15.87 -8.56
CA ALA A 26 -1.34 -15.62 -9.71
C ALA A 26 -0.35 -14.44 -9.52
N LEU A 27 -0.25 -13.84 -8.32
CA LEU A 27 0.49 -12.59 -8.09
C LEU A 27 1.37 -12.58 -6.82
N GLY A 28 1.57 -13.72 -6.16
CA GLY A 28 2.35 -13.83 -4.92
C GLY A 28 3.76 -13.23 -5.00
N GLU A 29 4.35 -13.17 -6.20
CA GLU A 29 5.70 -12.60 -6.45
C GLU A 29 5.76 -11.07 -6.44
N LYS A 30 4.62 -10.34 -6.40
CA LYS A 30 4.59 -8.87 -6.51
C LYS A 30 4.39 -8.14 -5.17
N ASN A 31 4.48 -8.84 -4.06
CA ASN A 31 4.38 -8.24 -2.74
C ASN A 31 5.61 -8.59 -1.91
N LEU A 32 6.68 -7.82 -2.15
CA LEU A 32 7.96 -7.93 -1.45
C LEU A 32 7.78 -7.84 0.08
N LEU A 33 6.77 -7.11 0.55
CA LEU A 33 6.43 -7.05 1.98
C LEU A 33 5.84 -8.37 2.49
N ALA A 34 5.05 -9.07 1.67
CA ALA A 34 4.45 -10.35 2.05
C ALA A 34 5.49 -11.49 2.13
N VAL A 35 6.48 -11.47 1.23
CA VAL A 35 7.56 -12.48 1.19
C VAL A 35 8.73 -12.15 2.12
N GLY A 36 8.72 -10.96 2.74
CA GLY A 36 9.76 -10.53 3.68
C GLY A 36 11.03 -9.96 3.05
N ASP A 37 11.03 -9.70 1.74
CA ASP A 37 12.15 -9.08 1.01
C ASP A 37 12.28 -7.58 1.30
N VAL A 38 11.19 -6.94 1.73
CA VAL A 38 11.19 -5.60 2.33
C VAL A 38 10.39 -5.63 3.62
N ASP A 39 10.79 -4.83 4.61
CA ASP A 39 10.10 -4.75 5.88
C ASP A 39 9.08 -3.58 5.95
N ALA A 40 8.27 -3.57 7.01
CA ALA A 40 7.22 -2.56 7.19
C ALA A 40 7.78 -1.12 7.32
N ASN A 41 8.96 -0.95 7.90
CA ASN A 41 9.59 0.37 8.06
C ASN A 41 10.13 0.89 6.73
N GLU A 42 10.67 0.01 5.88
CA GLU A 42 11.07 0.34 4.52
C GLU A 42 9.86 0.80 3.70
N VAL A 43 8.77 0.04 3.73
CA VAL A 43 7.53 0.43 3.03
C VAL A 43 6.97 1.74 3.57
N ALA A 44 6.99 1.95 4.89
CA ALA A 44 6.56 3.21 5.49
C ALA A 44 7.41 4.38 5.00
N THR A 45 8.73 4.19 4.89
CA THR A 45 9.66 5.19 4.34
C THR A 45 9.37 5.52 2.88
N LEU A 46 9.08 4.51 2.05
CA LEU A 46 8.68 4.71 0.65
C LEU A 46 7.39 5.54 0.56
N VAL A 47 6.36 5.17 1.33
CA VAL A 47 5.09 5.89 1.39
C VAL A 47 5.31 7.33 1.87
N LEU A 48 6.15 7.55 2.88
CA LEU A 48 6.54 8.88 3.37
C LEU A 48 7.25 9.72 2.30
N LYS A 49 8.02 9.12 1.41
CA LYS A 49 8.68 9.81 0.28
C LYS A 49 7.75 10.09 -0.91
N THR A 50 6.57 9.50 -0.94
CA THR A 50 5.60 9.72 -2.04
C THR A 50 5.09 11.15 -2.04
N ARG A 51 5.02 11.76 -3.23
CA ARG A 51 4.43 13.08 -3.48
C ARG A 51 3.01 12.92 -4.02
N SER A 52 2.18 13.97 -3.93
CA SER A 52 0.79 13.90 -4.38
C SER A 52 0.63 13.58 -5.88
N GLN A 53 1.60 13.99 -6.71
CA GLN A 53 1.63 13.67 -8.14
C GLN A 53 1.93 12.20 -8.45
N ASP A 54 2.54 11.49 -7.49
CA ASP A 54 2.90 10.07 -7.60
C ASP A 54 1.89 9.19 -6.85
N TYR A 55 0.74 9.77 -6.52
CA TYR A 55 -0.38 9.11 -5.84
C TYR A 55 -1.57 9.01 -6.79
N GLY A 56 -2.31 7.91 -6.69
CA GLY A 56 -3.54 7.70 -7.42
C GLY A 56 -4.58 6.93 -6.61
N GLU A 57 -5.84 7.07 -7.02
CA GLU A 57 -6.97 6.32 -6.51
C GLU A 57 -7.65 5.58 -7.65
N SER A 58 -8.13 4.39 -7.37
CA SER A 58 -8.93 3.59 -8.29
C SER A 58 -9.96 2.78 -7.53
N ARG A 59 -10.99 2.27 -8.21
CA ARG A 59 -11.96 1.36 -7.60
C ARG A 59 -11.41 -0.05 -7.59
N HIS A 60 -11.64 -0.79 -6.51
CA HIS A 60 -11.29 -2.20 -6.46
C HIS A 60 -12.09 -2.97 -7.53
N HIS A 61 -11.45 -3.96 -8.16
CA HIS A 61 -12.01 -4.60 -9.35
C HIS A 61 -13.24 -5.47 -9.08
N TRP A 62 -13.37 -6.00 -7.86
CA TRP A 62 -14.46 -6.89 -7.44
C TRP A 62 -15.52 -6.15 -6.63
N ASP A 63 -15.11 -5.14 -5.87
CA ASP A 63 -16.01 -4.30 -5.08
C ASP A 63 -15.72 -2.83 -5.38
N GLN A 64 -16.53 -2.25 -6.25
CA GLN A 64 -16.35 -0.87 -6.67
C GLN A 64 -16.58 0.17 -5.56
N SER A 65 -17.11 -0.24 -4.40
CA SER A 65 -17.23 0.64 -3.23
C SER A 65 -15.89 0.84 -2.50
N VAL A 66 -14.94 -0.08 -2.69
CA VAL A 66 -13.61 -0.02 -2.09
C VAL A 66 -12.67 0.84 -2.93
N VAL A 67 -12.05 1.82 -2.29
CA VAL A 67 -11.02 2.68 -2.90
C VAL A 67 -9.65 2.05 -2.70
N VAL A 68 -8.95 1.81 -3.80
CA VAL A 68 -7.56 1.36 -3.83
C VAL A 68 -6.65 2.58 -4.01
N HIS A 69 -5.74 2.74 -3.08
CA HIS A 69 -4.70 3.76 -3.06
C HIS A 69 -3.44 3.21 -3.70
N THR A 70 -2.86 3.97 -4.63
CA THR A 70 -1.58 3.64 -5.28
C THR A 70 -0.55 4.72 -4.96
N PHE A 71 0.60 4.31 -4.43
CA PHE A 71 1.75 5.16 -4.17
C PHE A 71 2.91 4.72 -5.07
N GLN A 72 3.53 5.67 -5.79
CA GLN A 72 4.58 5.38 -6.76
C GLN A 72 5.84 6.23 -6.56
N PRO A 73 6.44 6.26 -5.35
CA PRO A 73 7.61 7.08 -5.09
C PRO A 73 8.81 6.62 -5.92
N THR A 74 9.66 7.56 -6.31
CA THR A 74 11.00 7.28 -6.82
C THR A 74 12.01 7.56 -5.72
N VAL A 75 12.77 6.54 -5.31
CA VAL A 75 13.75 6.61 -4.23
C VAL A 75 15.05 5.98 -4.74
N HIS A 76 16.16 6.72 -4.66
CA HIS A 76 17.46 6.29 -5.21
C HIS A 76 17.37 5.84 -6.68
N GLU A 77 16.67 6.62 -7.51
CA GLU A 77 16.43 6.36 -8.94
C GLU A 77 15.56 5.12 -9.24
N GLU A 78 15.15 4.38 -8.22
CA GLU A 78 14.25 3.25 -8.32
C GLU A 78 12.80 3.70 -8.10
N ARG A 79 11.93 3.40 -9.07
CA ARG A 79 10.49 3.67 -8.95
C ARG A 79 9.81 2.50 -8.24
N TRP A 80 8.93 2.79 -7.32
CA TRP A 80 8.17 1.78 -6.59
C TRP A 80 6.69 1.77 -7.00
N TYR A 81 6.02 0.67 -6.68
CA TYR A 81 4.60 0.48 -6.90
C TYR A 81 3.97 -0.18 -5.66
N ILE A 82 3.20 0.61 -4.92
CA ILE A 82 2.57 0.19 -3.67
C ILE A 82 1.06 0.37 -3.83
N LYS A 83 0.30 -0.72 -3.71
CA LYS A 83 -1.16 -0.71 -3.77
C LYS A 83 -1.75 -1.23 -2.48
N VAL A 84 -2.71 -0.48 -1.95
CA VAL A 84 -3.33 -0.76 -0.67
C VAL A 84 -4.77 -0.26 -0.67
N TYR A 85 -5.66 -0.98 0.00
CA TYR A 85 -6.97 -0.47 0.41
C TYR A 85 -7.12 -0.68 1.91
N PHE A 86 -8.19 -0.11 2.46
CA PHE A 86 -8.48 -0.25 3.88
C PHE A 86 -9.76 -1.04 4.08
N ILE A 87 -9.75 -1.95 5.04
CA ILE A 87 -10.94 -2.62 5.54
C ILE A 87 -11.27 -1.98 6.88
N GLU A 88 -12.49 -1.47 7.03
CA GLU A 88 -13.02 -1.04 8.32
C GLU A 88 -13.26 -2.28 9.17
N ILE A 89 -12.63 -2.35 10.35
CA ILE A 89 -12.84 -3.46 11.29
C ILE A 89 -13.87 -3.04 12.34
N ASP A 90 -13.73 -1.83 12.87
CA ASP A 90 -14.69 -1.18 13.76
C ASP A 90 -14.80 0.33 13.46
N ARG A 91 -15.44 1.12 14.34
CA ARG A 91 -15.67 2.55 14.10
C ARG A 91 -14.39 3.38 14.02
N ASP A 92 -13.35 2.98 14.73
CA ASP A 92 -12.12 3.75 14.89
C ASP A 92 -10.88 3.03 14.34
N ASP A 93 -10.99 1.72 14.05
CA ASP A 93 -9.91 0.87 13.57
C ASP A 93 -10.11 0.42 12.11
N ARG A 94 -8.99 0.45 11.36
CA ARG A 94 -8.93 0.02 9.97
C ARG A 94 -7.67 -0.79 9.73
N LYS A 95 -7.80 -1.89 9.03
CA LYS A 95 -6.65 -2.69 8.57
C LYS A 95 -6.21 -2.23 7.18
N ALA A 96 -4.90 -2.09 6.98
CA ALA A 96 -4.35 -1.89 5.63
C ALA A 96 -4.18 -3.24 4.91
N MET A 97 -4.79 -3.37 3.74
CA MET A 97 -4.68 -4.57 2.90
C MET A 97 -3.79 -4.28 1.70
N PHE A 98 -2.56 -4.80 1.72
CA PHE A 98 -1.60 -4.62 0.64
C PHE A 98 -1.89 -5.58 -0.50
N ILE A 99 -2.21 -5.02 -1.66
CA ILE A 99 -2.37 -5.78 -2.90
C ILE A 99 -0.99 -6.05 -3.53
N SER A 100 -0.11 -5.05 -3.54
CA SER A 100 1.21 -5.17 -4.16
C SER A 100 2.21 -4.19 -3.54
N VAL A 101 3.46 -4.63 -3.41
CA VAL A 101 4.61 -3.83 -2.97
C VAL A 101 5.80 -4.31 -3.78
N HIS A 102 6.19 -3.59 -4.82
CA HIS A 102 7.32 -3.99 -5.66
C HIS A 102 7.97 -2.80 -6.37
N ARG A 103 9.13 -3.05 -6.98
CA ARG A 103 9.85 -2.10 -7.81
C ARG A 103 9.19 -2.06 -9.20
N ALA A 104 9.02 -0.88 -9.79
CA ALA A 104 8.41 -0.75 -11.11
C ALA A 104 9.39 -1.29 -12.17
N GLY A 105 9.01 -2.39 -12.84
CA GLY A 105 9.84 -3.07 -13.83
C GLY A 105 10.38 -4.44 -13.39
N SER A 106 10.09 -4.88 -12.16
CA SER A 106 10.28 -6.26 -11.70
C SER A 106 9.16 -7.19 -12.16
#